data_AF-A0A918K6M7-F1
#
_entry.id   AF-A0A918K6M7-F1
#
_cell.length_a   1.000
_cell.length_b   1.000
_cell.length_c   1.000
_cell.angle_alpha   90.00
_cell.angle_beta   90.00
_cell.angle_gamma   90.00
#
_symmetry.space_group_name_H-M   'P 1'
#
loop_
_entity.id
_entity.type
_entity.pdbx_description
1 polymer ?
#
loop_
_entity_poly.entity_id
_entity_poly.type
_entity_poly.pdbx_seq_one_letter_code
_entity_poly.pdbx_strand_id
1 'polypeptide(L)'
;MTAPHRVQIEYCTQCRWLPRAAWLAQELLTTFEQELTELALTPGTGGVFVVRVDDEVVWDRREQGFPEPTAVKRLVRDRVAPGKSLGHSER
;
A
#
# COMPACT_ATOMS: atom_id res chain seq x y z
N MET A 1 -22.00 -5.78 -1.04
CA MET A 1 -21.08 -6.04 0.08
C MET A 1 -19.73 -6.36 -0.53
N THR A 2 -18.82 -5.40 -0.55
CA THR A 2 -17.46 -5.59 -1.05
C THR A 2 -16.74 -6.53 -0.07
N ALA A 3 -15.94 -7.47 -0.58
CA ALA A 3 -15.15 -8.35 0.28
C ALA A 3 -14.21 -7.51 1.16
N PRO A 4 -13.97 -7.90 2.42
CA PRO A 4 -13.08 -7.15 3.29
C PRO A 4 -11.64 -7.29 2.79
N HIS A 5 -11.10 -6.22 2.19
CA HIS A 5 -9.69 -6.19 1.77
C HIS A 5 -8.81 -5.62 2.87
N ARG A 6 -7.64 -6.23 3.06
CA ARG A 6 -6.63 -5.85 4.05
C ARG A 6 -5.34 -5.42 3.36
N VAL A 7 -4.82 -4.26 3.76
CA VAL A 7 -3.48 -3.80 3.33
C VAL A 7 -2.48 -3.92 4.47
N GLN A 8 -1.27 -4.37 4.17
CA GLN A 8 -0.15 -4.36 5.11
C GLN A 8 1.03 -3.62 4.50
N ILE A 9 1.66 -2.75 5.27
CA ILE A 9 2.94 -2.11 4.92
C ILE A 9 3.98 -2.55 5.94
N GLU A 10 4.90 -3.42 5.52
CA GLU A 10 6.04 -3.84 6.32
C GLU A 10 7.22 -2.89 6.08
N TYR A 11 7.76 -2.26 7.13
CA TYR A 11 8.78 -1.22 6.99
C TYR A 11 9.96 -1.39 7.94
N CYS A 12 11.16 -1.09 7.46
CA CYS A 12 12.38 -1.09 8.25
C CYS A 12 12.37 0.02 9.32
N THR A 13 12.36 -0.37 10.59
CA THR A 13 12.42 0.55 11.73
C THR A 13 13.79 1.20 11.89
N GLN A 14 14.86 0.43 11.70
CA GLN A 14 16.26 0.89 11.76
C GLN A 14 16.56 1.97 10.71
N CYS A 15 15.86 1.91 9.58
CA CYS A 15 16.02 2.81 8.44
C CYS A 15 15.22 4.11 8.58
N ARG A 16 14.47 4.28 9.67
CA ARG A 16 13.62 5.45 9.94
C ARG A 16 12.53 5.68 8.87
N TRP A 17 11.98 4.61 8.29
CA TRP A 17 10.96 4.71 7.23
C TRP A 17 9.51 4.77 7.71
N LEU A 18 9.27 4.79 9.03
CA LEU A 18 7.92 4.97 9.58
C LEU A 18 7.17 6.17 8.95
N PRO A 19 7.76 7.38 8.80
CA PRO A 19 7.04 8.51 8.20
C PRO A 19 6.59 8.24 6.77
N ARG A 20 7.42 7.54 5.97
CA ARG A 20 7.07 7.15 4.59
C ARG A 20 5.95 6.11 4.58
N ALA A 21 6.02 5.11 5.46
CA ALA A 21 5.00 4.08 5.58
C ALA A 21 3.66 4.67 6.03
N ALA A 22 3.68 5.57 7.01
CA ALA A 22 2.50 6.27 7.51
C ALA A 22 1.86 7.18 6.44
N TRP A 23 2.68 7.92 5.68
CA TRP A 23 2.16 8.73 4.59
C TRP A 23 1.52 7.87 3.49
N LEU A 24 2.18 6.79 3.06
CA LEU A 24 1.58 5.87 2.08
C LEU A 24 0.28 5.24 2.62
N ALA A 25 0.22 4.94 3.91
CA ALA A 25 -1.01 4.47 4.54
C ALA A 25 -2.15 5.49 4.45
N GLN A 26 -1.86 6.78 4.72
CA GLN A 26 -2.83 7.86 4.57
C GLN A 26 -3.32 7.99 3.12
N GLU A 27 -2.40 7.91 2.16
CA GLU A 27 -2.72 7.95 0.73
C GLU A 27 -3.68 6.83 0.33
N LEU A 28 -3.44 5.60 0.81
CA LEU A 28 -4.27 4.43 0.51
C LEU A 28 -5.63 4.49 1.20
N LEU A 29 -5.66 4.79 2.51
CA LEU A 29 -6.92 4.88 3.27
C LEU A 29 -7.81 6.00 2.76
N THR A 30 -7.24 7.13 2.33
CA THR A 30 -8.02 8.22 1.72
C THR A 30 -8.59 7.84 0.35
N THR A 31 -7.87 7.02 -0.41
CA THR A 31 -8.28 6.64 -1.78
C THR A 31 -9.30 5.49 -1.78
N PHE A 32 -9.16 4.55 -0.84
CA PHE A 32 -9.89 3.29 -0.79
C PHE A 32 -10.73 3.13 0.49
N GLU A 33 -11.28 4.23 0.99
CA GLU A 33 -12.00 4.29 2.28
C GLU A 33 -13.16 3.29 2.40
N GLN A 34 -13.78 2.92 1.27
CA GLN A 34 -14.94 2.02 1.23
C GLN A 34 -14.56 0.57 0.91
N GLU A 35 -13.36 0.37 0.38
CA GLU A 35 -12.89 -0.93 -0.11
C GLU A 35 -11.94 -1.61 0.88
N LEU A 36 -11.19 -0.84 1.69
CA LEU A 36 -10.30 -1.38 2.71
C LEU A 36 -11.01 -1.48 4.06
N THR A 37 -10.95 -2.67 4.65
CA THR A 37 -11.43 -2.88 6.03
C THR A 37 -10.40 -2.44 7.06
N GLU A 38 -9.12 -2.67 6.76
CA GLU A 38 -8.01 -2.24 7.61
C GLU A 38 -6.73 -2.01 6.81
N LEU A 39 -5.83 -1.23 7.41
CA LEU A 39 -4.45 -1.12 6.99
C LEU A 39 -3.53 -1.27 8.20
N ALA A 40 -2.59 -2.21 8.12
CA ALA A 40 -1.60 -2.47 9.17
C ALA A 40 -0.21 -1.94 8.81
N LEU A 41 0.42 -1.22 9.72
CA LEU A 41 1.85 -0.90 9.66
C LEU A 41 2.62 -1.93 10.48
N THR A 42 3.46 -2.73 9.83
CA THR A 42 4.22 -3.80 10.48
C THR A 42 5.71 -3.44 10.58
N PRO A 43 6.26 -3.35 11.81
CA PRO A 43 7.69 -3.16 12.01
C PRO A 43 8.51 -4.34 11.45
N GLY A 44 9.54 -4.03 10.67
CA GLY A 44 10.53 -5.00 10.18
C GLY A 44 11.95 -4.45 10.28
N THR A 45 12.91 -5.22 9.75
CA THR A 45 14.36 -4.92 9.78
C THR A 45 15.01 -5.20 8.43
N GLY A 46 16.32 -5.02 8.30
CA GLY A 46 17.08 -5.43 7.10
C GLY A 46 16.71 -4.67 5.83
N GLY A 47 16.33 -3.41 5.97
CA GLY A 47 15.87 -2.59 4.86
C GLY A 47 14.71 -3.27 4.13
N VAL A 48 13.64 -3.66 4.83
CA VAL A 48 12.38 -4.09 4.23
C VAL A 48 11.46 -2.88 3.97
N PHE A 49 10.81 -2.88 2.81
CA PHE A 49 9.66 -2.01 2.54
C PHE A 49 8.77 -2.74 1.54
N VAL A 50 7.73 -3.40 2.05
CA VAL A 50 6.84 -4.28 1.26
C VAL A 50 5.40 -3.90 1.52
N VAL A 51 4.61 -3.80 0.45
CA VAL A 51 3.16 -3.59 0.51
C VAL A 51 2.46 -4.88 0.08
N ARG A 52 1.52 -5.33 0.90
CA ARG A 52 0.68 -6.50 0.62
C ARG A 52 -0.79 -6.13 0.60
N VAL A 53 -1.55 -6.79 -0.28
CA VAL A 53 -3.02 -6.78 -0.31
C VAL A 53 -3.46 -8.22 -0.15
N ASP A 54 -4.25 -8.49 0.90
CA ASP A 54 -4.73 -9.85 1.22
C ASP A 54 -3.61 -10.90 1.22
N ASP A 55 -2.51 -10.56 1.92
CA ASP A 55 -1.27 -11.34 2.06
C ASP A 55 -0.44 -11.52 0.76
N GLU A 56 -0.91 -11.03 -0.38
CA GLU A 56 -0.15 -11.01 -1.63
C GLU A 56 0.71 -9.76 -1.78
N VAL A 57 1.97 -9.91 -2.17
CA VAL A 57 2.88 -8.79 -2.41
C VAL A 57 2.45 -8.03 -3.67
N VAL A 58 2.18 -6.73 -3.50
CA VAL A 58 1.91 -5.80 -4.61
C VAL A 58 3.08 -4.85 -4.85
N TRP A 59 3.93 -4.61 -3.85
CA TRP A 59 5.14 -3.81 -4.00
C TRP A 59 6.27 -4.35 -3.12
N ASP A 60 7.47 -4.49 -3.68
CA ASP A 60 8.70 -4.74 -2.94
C ASP A 60 9.78 -3.75 -3.35
N ARG A 61 10.33 -3.00 -2.38
CA ARG A 61 11.40 -2.04 -2.63
C ARG A 61 12.67 -2.67 -3.20
N ARG A 62 12.96 -3.92 -2.88
CA ARG A 62 14.15 -4.60 -3.40
C ARG A 62 14.05 -4.85 -4.90
N GLU A 63 12.83 -4.96 -5.43
CA GLU A 63 12.57 -5.19 -6.85
C GLU A 63 12.31 -3.89 -7.60
N GLN A 64 11.55 -2.97 -7.00
CA GLN A 64 10.94 -1.82 -7.69
C GLN A 64 11.44 -0.47 -7.17
N GLY A 65 12.31 -0.44 -6.16
CA GLY A 65 12.70 0.78 -5.48
C GLY A 65 11.60 1.32 -4.56
N PHE A 66 11.76 2.54 -4.04
CA PHE A 66 10.73 3.08 -3.15
C PHE A 66 9.43 3.37 -3.91
N PRO A 67 8.27 3.14 -3.27
CA PRO A 67 6.98 3.37 -3.90
C PRO A 67 6.75 4.84 -4.21
N GLU A 68 6.38 5.09 -5.46
CA GLU A 68 5.60 6.27 -5.83
C GLU A 68 4.12 5.99 -5.51
N PRO A 69 3.40 6.89 -4.80
CA PRO A 69 2.03 6.64 -4.36
C PRO A 69 1.11 6.28 -5.51
N THR A 70 1.26 6.97 -6.65
CA THR A 70 0.47 6.74 -7.85
C THR A 70 0.57 5.30 -8.35
N ALA A 71 1.78 4.74 -8.38
CA ALA A 71 2.02 3.37 -8.82
C ALA A 71 1.42 2.35 -7.84
N VAL A 72 1.62 2.55 -6.53
CA VAL A 72 1.04 1.65 -5.51
C VAL A 72 -0.48 1.73 -5.50
N LYS A 73 -1.08 2.91 -5.65
CA LYS A 73 -2.54 3.06 -5.72
C LYS A 73 -3.13 2.27 -6.89
N ARG A 74 -2.47 2.26 -8.06
CA ARG A 74 -2.93 1.44 -9.19
C ARG A 74 -2.91 -0.05 -8.86
N LEU A 75 -1.79 -0.54 -8.35
CA LEU A 75 -1.65 -1.96 -8.03
C LEU A 75 -2.63 -2.40 -6.94
N VAL A 76 -2.90 -1.55 -5.94
CA VAL A 76 -3.93 -1.81 -4.93
C VAL A 76 -5.32 -1.78 -5.57
N ARG A 77 -5.64 -0.78 -6.40
CA ARG A 77 -6.92 -0.67 -7.13
C ARG A 77 -7.21 -1.90 -7.97
N ASP A 78 -6.22 -2.42 -8.68
CA ASP A 78 -6.38 -3.58 -9.54
C ASP A 78 -6.75 -4.85 -8.74
N ARG A 79 -6.50 -4.87 -7.43
CA ARG A 79 -6.89 -5.96 -6.51
C ARG A 79 -8.22 -5.71 -5.80
N VAL A 80 -8.42 -4.52 -5.25
CA VAL A 80 -9.54 -4.23 -4.34
C VAL A 80 -10.72 -3.54 -5.01
N ALA A 81 -10.49 -2.88 -6.16
CA ALA A 81 -11.49 -2.10 -6.86
C ALA A 81 -11.20 -1.96 -8.37
N PRO A 82 -11.17 -3.04 -9.17
CA PRO A 82 -10.64 -3.01 -10.55
C PRO A 82 -11.32 -1.99 -11.49
N GLY A 83 -12.59 -1.65 -11.23
CA GLY A 83 -13.34 -0.67 -12.03
C GLY A 83 -13.29 0.78 -11.51
N LYS A 84 -12.62 1.05 -10.37
CA LYS A 84 -12.57 2.37 -9.77
C LYS A 84 -11.58 3.27 -10.52
N SER A 85 -12.03 4.46 -10.93
CA SER A 85 -11.16 5.50 -11.46
C SER A 85 -10.35 6.15 -10.34
N LEU A 86 -9.04 6.30 -10.54
CA LEU A 86 -8.13 7.01 -9.63
C LEU A 86 -7.90 8.47 -10.04
N GLY A 87 -8.68 8.96 -11.00
CA GLY A 87 -8.61 10.34 -11.49
C GLY A 87 -7.19 10.71 -11.95
N HIS A 88 -6.57 11.68 -11.28
CA HIS A 88 -5.24 12.17 -11.66
C HIS A 88 -4.13 11.14 -11.43
N SER A 89 -4.40 10.10 -10.65
CA SER A 89 -3.44 9.02 -10.37
C SER A 89 -3.46 7.90 -11.43
N GLU A 90 -4.18 8.06 -12.53
CA GLU A 90 -4.22 7.11 -13.67
C GLU A 90 -3.04 7.24 -14.65
N ARG A 91 -2.31 8.37 -14.63
CA ARG A 91 -1.16 8.64 -15.52
C ARG A 91 0.18 8.44 -14.85
#